data_AF-A0A6J7DWN8-F1
#
_entry.id   AF-A0A6J7DWN8-F1
#
_cell.length_a   1.000
_cell.length_b   1.000
_cell.length_c   1.000
_cell.angle_alpha   90.00
_cell.angle_beta   90.00
_cell.angle_gamma   90.00
#
_symmetry.space_group_name_H-M   'P 1'
#
loop_
_entity.id
_entity.type
_entity.pdbx_description
1 polymer ?
#
loop_
_entity_poly.entity_id
_entity_poly.type
_entity_poly.pdbx_seq_one_letter_code
_entity_poly.pdbx_strand_id
1 'polypeptide(L)'
;MISPQELIERITNAADYDDCIVIINEKTQSNLRWATSTLTTNGVIAERSVTIIAFVAIDGCMASGSVTRTDLTLDQVDSAVKEASAAARASGKAPDAATLARNISIGDWSQPHVPTGPDVFSTIAPALGEMFQRSQADSIELYG
;
A
#
# COMPACT_ATOMS: atom_id res chain seq x y z
N MET A 1 12.33 7.60 -4.59
CA MET A 1 11.11 7.29 -3.81
C MET A 1 11.57 6.89 -2.43
N ILE A 2 10.98 7.47 -1.38
CA ILE A 2 11.31 7.10 0.01
C ILE A 2 10.94 5.63 0.27
N SER A 3 11.80 4.90 0.98
CA SER A 3 11.48 3.52 1.37
C SER A 3 10.33 3.51 2.39
N PRO A 4 9.54 2.41 2.45
CA PRO A 4 8.54 2.25 3.51
C PRO A 4 9.15 2.43 4.90
N GLN A 5 10.34 1.88 5.13
CA GLN A 5 11.06 1.93 6.40
C GLN A 5 11.41 3.38 6.78
N GLU A 6 11.99 4.15 5.86
CA GLU A 6 12.31 5.55 6.13
C GLU A 6 11.04 6.36 6.38
N LEU A 7 9.96 6.13 5.62
CA LEU A 7 8.70 6.83 5.85
C LEU A 7 8.09 6.50 7.23
N ILE A 8 8.15 5.24 7.67
CA ILE A 8 7.73 4.83 9.02
C ILE A 8 8.57 5.54 10.09
N GLU A 9 9.89 5.59 9.93
CA GLU A 9 10.78 6.31 10.85
C GLU A 9 10.47 7.82 10.89
N ARG A 10 10.18 8.45 9.75
CA ARG A 10 9.80 9.88 9.72
C ARG A 10 8.49 10.13 10.45
N ILE A 11 7.47 9.30 10.20
CA ILE A 11 6.15 9.44 10.85
C ILE A 11 6.26 9.22 12.36
N THR A 12 6.94 8.15 12.78
CA THR A 12 7.11 7.81 14.21
C THR A 12 7.95 8.84 14.96
N ASN A 13 8.92 9.50 14.31
CA ASN A 13 9.66 10.61 14.90
C ASN A 13 8.87 11.93 14.97
N ALA A 14 7.94 12.16 14.03
CA ALA A 14 7.07 13.35 14.03
C ALA A 14 5.86 13.21 14.97
N ALA A 15 5.54 11.98 15.37
CA ALA A 15 4.46 11.64 16.28
C ALA A 15 4.65 12.26 17.67
N ASP A 16 3.67 13.05 18.12
CA ASP A 16 3.60 13.63 19.46
C ASP A 16 2.40 13.05 20.24
N TYR A 17 2.35 11.73 20.34
CA TYR A 17 1.30 11.00 21.05
C TYR A 17 1.90 9.85 21.85
N ASP A 18 1.18 9.34 22.85
CA ASP A 18 1.68 8.35 23.80
C ASP A 18 2.09 7.04 23.13
N ASP A 19 1.40 6.66 22.05
CA ASP A 19 1.69 5.45 21.29
C ASP A 19 1.41 5.58 19.79
N CYS A 20 2.27 4.95 18.98
CA CYS A 20 2.26 5.00 17.51
C CYS A 20 2.10 3.62 16.89
N ILE A 21 1.20 3.48 15.92
CA ILE A 21 1.31 2.41 14.93
C ILE A 21 1.28 3.02 13.53
N VAL A 22 2.26 2.65 12.70
CA VAL A 22 2.29 2.97 11.28
C VAL A 22 2.23 1.69 10.47
N ILE A 23 1.30 1.61 9.53
CA ILE A 23 1.14 0.49 8.61
C ILE A 23 1.33 1.03 7.19
N ILE A 24 2.29 0.49 6.46
CA ILE A 24 2.44 0.76 5.03
C ILE A 24 2.11 -0.51 4.26
N ASN A 25 1.19 -0.38 3.32
CA ASN A 25 0.85 -1.43 2.37
C ASN A 25 1.24 -1.00 0.96
N GLU A 26 2.14 -1.75 0.34
CA GLU A 26 2.52 -1.56 -1.06
C GLU A 26 1.97 -2.70 -1.91
N LYS A 27 1.46 -2.35 -3.09
CA LYS A 27 0.94 -3.31 -4.06
C LYS A 27 1.38 -2.92 -5.46
N THR A 28 1.90 -3.88 -6.20
CA THR A 28 2.12 -3.75 -7.64
C THR A 28 1.27 -4.74 -8.41
N GLN A 29 0.66 -4.29 -9.50
CA GLN A 29 -0.19 -5.10 -10.37
C GLN A 29 0.22 -4.89 -11.82
N SER A 30 0.47 -5.98 -12.53
CA SER A 30 0.65 -5.97 -13.98
C SER A 30 -0.59 -6.54 -14.67
N ASN A 31 -1.07 -5.87 -15.72
CA ASN A 31 -2.26 -6.27 -16.46
C ASN A 31 -2.03 -6.16 -17.97
N LEU A 32 -2.61 -7.12 -18.70
CA LEU A 32 -2.72 -7.12 -20.15
C LEU A 32 -4.19 -7.30 -20.53
N ARG A 33 -4.67 -6.53 -21.51
CA ARG A 33 -6.02 -6.63 -22.06
C ARG A 33 -5.93 -6.74 -23.57
N TRP A 34 -6.67 -7.69 -24.13
CA TRP A 34 -6.87 -7.82 -25.57
C TRP A 34 -8.31 -7.48 -25.94
N ALA A 35 -8.49 -7.04 -27.19
CA ALA A 35 -9.78 -7.03 -27.86
C ALA A 35 -9.60 -7.80 -29.17
N THR A 36 -10.29 -8.94 -29.28
CA THR A 36 -9.98 -9.94 -30.33
C THR A 36 -8.49 -10.32 -30.25
N SER A 37 -7.74 -10.16 -31.32
CA SER A 37 -6.33 -10.52 -31.45
C SER A 37 -5.37 -9.35 -31.15
N THR A 38 -5.89 -8.19 -30.74
CA THR A 38 -5.11 -6.96 -30.57
C THR A 38 -4.94 -6.63 -29.09
N LEU A 39 -3.70 -6.44 -28.65
CA LEU A 39 -3.40 -5.94 -27.30
C LEU A 39 -3.83 -4.47 -27.20
N THR A 40 -4.76 -4.16 -26.31
CA THR A 40 -5.34 -2.81 -26.14
C THR A 40 -4.89 -2.12 -24.86
N THR A 41 -4.51 -2.88 -23.83
CA THR A 41 -3.96 -2.31 -22.60
C THR A 41 -2.80 -3.15 -22.13
N ASN A 42 -1.70 -2.47 -21.81
CA ASN A 42 -0.59 -3.02 -21.05
C ASN A 42 -0.26 -2.03 -19.93
N GLY A 43 -0.48 -2.43 -18.69
CA GLY A 43 -0.35 -1.52 -17.55
C GLY A 43 0.40 -2.17 -16.40
N VAL A 44 1.24 -1.37 -15.75
CA VAL A 44 1.77 -1.64 -14.42
C VAL A 44 1.22 -0.56 -13.50
N ILE A 45 0.57 -0.97 -12.43
CA ILE A 45 0.05 -0.10 -11.38
C ILE A 45 0.87 -0.36 -10.13
N ALA A 46 1.35 0.70 -9.50
CA ALA A 46 1.92 0.66 -8.17
C ALA A 46 1.05 1.52 -7.26
N GLU A 47 0.68 0.98 -6.10
CA GLU A 47 -0.13 1.65 -5.10
C GLU A 47 0.58 1.54 -3.75
N ARG A 48 0.58 2.63 -2.99
CA ARG A 48 1.03 2.66 -1.60
C ARG A 48 -0.04 3.33 -0.75
N SER A 49 -0.46 2.65 0.31
CA SER A 49 -1.28 3.24 1.37
C SER A 49 -0.53 3.27 2.69
N VAL A 50 -0.69 4.37 3.42
CA VAL A 50 -0.07 4.63 4.73
C VAL A 50 -1.18 4.87 5.72
N THR A 51 -1.23 4.06 6.78
CA THR A 51 -2.16 4.23 7.90
C THR A 51 -1.37 4.60 9.15
N ILE A 52 -1.76 5.70 9.79
CA ILE A 52 -1.21 6.17 11.06
C ILE A 52 -2.30 6.00 12.11
N ILE A 53 -2.00 5.28 13.17
CA ILE A 53 -2.87 5.09 14.33
C ILE A 53 -2.22 5.80 15.51
N ALA A 54 -2.89 6.81 16.03
CA ALA A 54 -2.47 7.60 17.18
C ALA A 54 -3.20 7.12 18.43
N PHE A 55 -2.47 6.98 19.53
CA PHE A 55 -3.00 6.70 20.86
C PHE A 55 -2.64 7.86 21.78
N VAL A 56 -3.65 8.52 22.34
CA VAL A 56 -3.50 9.75 23.13
C VAL A 56 -4.14 9.56 24.51
N ALA A 57 -3.39 9.81 25.57
CA ALA A 57 -3.89 9.77 26.93
C ALA A 57 -4.87 10.93 27.18
N ILE A 58 -6.05 10.61 27.73
CA ILE A 58 -7.10 11.58 28.07
C ILE A 58 -7.69 11.22 29.44
N ASP A 59 -7.49 12.11 30.43
CA ASP A 59 -7.96 11.98 31.82
C ASP A 59 -7.72 10.60 32.46
N GLY A 60 -6.53 10.03 32.26
CA GLY A 60 -6.18 8.71 32.80
C GLY A 60 -6.75 7.51 32.04
N CYS A 61 -7.43 7.74 30.91
CA CYS A 61 -7.78 6.71 29.92
C CYS A 61 -6.95 6.91 28.64
N MET A 62 -7.11 5.99 27.68
CA MET A 62 -6.52 6.12 26.35
C MET A 62 -7.61 6.44 25.33
N ALA A 63 -7.30 7.26 24.35
CA ALA A 63 -8.11 7.47 23.16
C ALA A 63 -7.30 7.02 21.93
N SER A 64 -7.95 6.47 20.92
CA SER A 64 -7.27 6.02 19.70
C SER A 64 -8.01 6.48 18.45
N GLY A 65 -7.28 6.83 17.40
CA GLY A 65 -7.84 7.20 16.12
C GLY A 65 -6.83 7.00 15.00
N SER A 66 -7.33 6.86 13.77
CA SER A 66 -6.48 6.54 12.62
C SER A 66 -6.80 7.41 11.41
N VAL A 67 -5.78 7.65 10.60
CA VAL A 67 -5.91 8.23 9.26
C VAL A 67 -5.22 7.33 8.25
N THR A 68 -5.81 7.18 7.07
CA THR A 68 -5.19 6.49 5.93
C THR A 68 -5.03 7.46 4.78
N ARG A 69 -3.87 7.43 4.13
CA ARG A 69 -3.53 8.23 2.95
C ARG A 69 -2.91 7.34 1.88
N THR A 70 -3.28 7.58 0.63
CA THR A 70 -2.58 7.03 -0.53
C THR A 70 -1.53 8.04 -0.97
N ASP A 71 -0.36 7.58 -1.40
CA ASP A 71 0.72 8.42 -1.94
C ASP A 71 1.18 9.57 -1.03
N LEU A 72 1.23 9.32 0.29
CA LEU A 72 1.71 10.29 1.28
C LEU A 72 3.15 10.74 0.99
N THR A 73 3.36 12.05 0.84
CA THR A 73 4.68 12.66 0.65
C THR A 73 5.29 13.15 1.97
N LEU A 74 6.60 13.42 1.98
CA LEU A 74 7.34 13.83 3.18
C LEU A 74 6.82 15.15 3.77
N ASP A 75 6.47 16.12 2.94
CA ASP A 75 5.91 17.40 3.33
C ASP A 75 4.50 17.29 3.92
N GLN A 76 3.82 16.16 3.72
CA GLN A 76 2.48 15.89 4.26
C GLN A 76 2.50 15.14 5.60
N VAL A 77 3.67 14.63 6.04
CA VAL A 77 3.80 13.82 7.26
C VAL A 77 3.24 14.56 8.49
N ASP A 78 3.63 15.82 8.68
CA ASP A 78 3.18 16.62 9.82
C ASP A 78 1.66 16.82 9.83
N SER A 79 1.05 17.00 8.66
CA SER A 79 -0.42 17.12 8.56
C SER A 79 -1.09 15.80 8.91
N ALA A 80 -0.60 14.68 8.36
CA ALA A 80 -1.17 13.36 8.60
C ALA A 80 -1.07 12.96 10.09
N VAL A 81 0.05 13.25 10.76
CA VAL A 81 0.22 13.01 12.20
C VAL A 81 -0.77 13.84 13.03
N LYS A 82 -0.94 15.13 12.70
CA LYS A 82 -1.92 16.00 13.37
C LYS A 82 -3.34 15.52 13.17
N GLU A 83 -3.68 15.07 11.96
CA GLU A 83 -5.00 14.51 11.64
C GLU A 83 -5.27 13.23 12.44
N ALA A 84 -4.28 12.33 12.58
CA ALA A 84 -4.40 11.13 13.41
C ALA A 84 -4.65 11.48 14.89
N SER A 85 -3.89 12.45 15.44
CA SER A 85 -4.06 12.92 16.82
C SER A 85 -5.43 13.56 17.04
N ALA A 86 -5.89 14.38 16.08
CA ALA A 86 -7.22 14.97 16.12
C ALA A 86 -8.33 13.91 16.07
N ALA A 87 -8.17 12.88 15.22
CA ALA A 87 -9.10 11.76 15.15
C ALA A 87 -9.15 11.00 16.49
N ALA A 88 -7.99 10.72 17.10
CA ALA A 88 -7.93 10.05 18.41
C ALA A 88 -8.65 10.84 19.50
N ARG A 89 -8.38 12.15 19.60
CA ARG A 89 -9.03 13.03 20.59
C ARG A 89 -10.54 13.13 20.35
N ALA A 90 -10.99 13.15 19.09
CA ALA A 90 -12.41 13.19 18.74
C ALA A 90 -13.15 11.89 19.09
N SER A 91 -12.48 10.74 19.00
CA SER A 91 -13.04 9.45 19.40
C SER A 91 -13.29 9.32 20.91
N GLY A 92 -12.56 10.09 21.72
CA GLY A 92 -12.71 10.08 23.18
C GLY A 92 -12.15 8.81 23.83
N LYS A 93 -12.51 8.60 25.10
CA LYS A 93 -11.94 7.53 25.94
C LYS A 93 -12.37 6.15 25.44
N ALA A 94 -11.40 5.25 25.28
CA ALA A 94 -11.57 3.84 24.98
C ALA A 94 -11.58 3.02 26.29
N PRO A 95 -12.72 2.47 26.73
CA PRO A 95 -12.82 1.69 27.97
C PRO A 95 -12.07 0.34 27.92
N ASP A 96 -11.85 -0.17 26.72
CA ASP A 96 -11.21 -1.44 26.37
C ASP A 96 -9.74 -1.27 25.96
N ALA A 97 -9.16 -0.10 26.20
CA ALA A 97 -7.77 0.18 25.88
C ALA A 97 -6.82 -0.85 26.51
N ALA A 98 -5.95 -1.42 25.68
CA ALA A 98 -4.92 -2.37 26.08
C ALA A 98 -3.53 -1.83 25.74
N THR A 99 -2.52 -2.22 26.51
CA THR A 99 -1.13 -1.84 26.24
C THR A 99 -0.63 -2.50 24.95
N LEU A 100 0.04 -1.72 24.11
CA LEU A 100 0.68 -2.26 22.91
C LEU A 100 1.79 -3.24 23.28
N ALA A 101 1.93 -4.28 22.46
CA ALA A 101 3.04 -5.21 22.57
C ALA A 101 4.37 -4.48 22.35
N ARG A 102 5.37 -4.75 23.20
CA ARG A 102 6.69 -4.11 23.17
C ARG A 102 7.78 -5.15 22.93
N ASN A 103 8.89 -4.71 22.35
CA ASN A 103 10.09 -5.53 22.16
C ASN A 103 9.83 -6.82 21.35
N ILE A 104 8.91 -6.76 20.39
CA ILE A 104 8.64 -7.85 19.44
C ILE A 104 9.13 -7.39 18.07
N SER A 105 9.84 -8.28 17.37
CA SER A 105 10.26 -8.10 15.99
C SER A 105 9.95 -9.37 15.22
N ILE A 106 9.41 -9.23 14.01
CA ILE A 106 9.00 -10.33 13.15
C ILE A 106 9.47 -9.99 11.72
N GLY A 107 10.13 -10.97 11.07
CA GLY A 107 10.63 -10.81 9.71
C GLY A 107 11.93 -10.00 9.61
N ASP A 108 12.34 -9.70 8.37
CA ASP A 108 13.49 -8.86 8.08
C ASP A 108 13.02 -7.45 7.74
N TRP A 109 13.26 -6.50 8.64
CA TRP A 109 12.90 -5.09 8.46
C TRP A 109 13.51 -4.46 7.21
N SER A 110 14.72 -4.91 6.82
CA SER A 110 15.45 -4.39 5.68
C SER A 110 15.04 -5.03 4.35
N GLN A 111 14.17 -6.05 4.39
CA GLN A 111 13.73 -6.74 3.19
C GLN A 111 12.98 -5.76 2.27
N PRO A 112 13.42 -5.62 1.00
CA PRO A 112 12.73 -4.75 0.06
C PRO A 112 11.39 -5.36 -0.36
N HIS A 113 10.45 -4.49 -0.74
CA HIS A 113 9.27 -4.91 -1.49
C HIS A 113 9.70 -5.61 -2.79
N VAL A 114 9.05 -6.74 -3.10
CA VAL A 114 9.27 -7.49 -4.34
C VAL A 114 8.15 -7.15 -5.33
N PRO A 115 8.37 -6.22 -6.27
CA PRO A 115 7.34 -5.81 -7.20
C PRO A 115 7.06 -6.87 -8.26
N THR A 116 5.83 -6.91 -8.73
CA THR A 116 5.40 -7.68 -9.90
C THR A 116 5.37 -6.78 -11.14
N GLY A 117 6.15 -7.14 -12.16
CA GLY A 117 6.25 -6.40 -13.42
C GLY A 117 5.67 -7.16 -14.62
N PRO A 118 5.79 -6.59 -15.84
CA PRO A 118 5.29 -7.20 -17.07
C PRO A 118 6.07 -8.46 -17.47
N ASP A 119 7.25 -8.67 -16.89
CA ASP A 119 8.11 -9.84 -17.05
C ASP A 119 7.41 -11.16 -16.68
N VAL A 120 6.41 -11.12 -15.79
CA VAL A 120 5.56 -12.30 -15.49
C VAL A 120 4.80 -12.80 -16.71
N PHE A 121 4.60 -11.95 -17.72
CA PHE A 121 3.96 -12.31 -18.98
C PHE A 121 4.93 -12.65 -20.11
N SER A 122 6.25 -12.67 -19.84
CA SER A 122 7.30 -12.87 -20.86
C SER A 122 7.16 -14.17 -21.66
N THR A 123 6.53 -15.20 -21.09
CA THR A 123 6.25 -16.46 -21.79
C THR A 123 4.89 -16.44 -22.50
N ILE A 124 3.83 -16.03 -21.80
CA ILE A 124 2.45 -16.14 -22.32
C ILE A 124 2.14 -15.07 -23.37
N ALA A 125 2.63 -13.84 -23.23
CA ALA A 125 2.29 -12.75 -24.14
C ALA A 125 2.84 -12.98 -25.56
N PRO A 126 4.11 -13.42 -25.77
CA PRO A 126 4.58 -13.79 -27.10
C PRO A 126 3.85 -15.00 -27.68
N ALA A 127 3.61 -16.04 -26.88
CA ALA A 127 2.91 -17.25 -27.33
C ALA A 127 1.47 -16.95 -27.81
N LEU A 128 0.75 -16.10 -27.09
CA LEU A 128 -0.56 -15.60 -27.52
C LEU A 128 -0.45 -14.75 -28.78
N GLY A 129 0.55 -13.87 -28.88
CA GLY A 129 0.82 -13.08 -30.07
C GLY A 129 1.02 -13.94 -31.32
N GLU A 130 1.82 -15.00 -31.24
CA GLU A 130 2.00 -15.95 -32.35
C GLU A 130 0.71 -16.71 -32.69
N MET A 131 -0.04 -17.15 -31.67
CA MET A 131 -1.33 -17.82 -31.88
C MET A 131 -2.31 -16.90 -32.63
N PHE A 132 -2.40 -15.65 -32.21
CA PHE A 132 -3.26 -14.64 -32.85
C PHE A 132 -2.85 -14.35 -34.29
N GLN A 133 -1.55 -14.29 -34.58
CA GLN A 133 -1.05 -14.17 -35.96
C GLN A 133 -1.42 -15.38 -36.83
N ARG A 134 -1.29 -16.61 -36.29
CA ARG A 134 -1.70 -17.84 -36.98
C ARG A 134 -3.20 -17.87 -37.27
N SER A 135 -4.04 -17.57 -36.28
CA SER A 135 -5.49 -17.54 -36.47
C SER A 135 -5.93 -16.51 -37.51
N GLN A 136 -5.26 -15.35 -37.57
CA GLN A 136 -5.50 -14.37 -38.64
C GLN A 136 -5.12 -14.93 -40.02
N ALA A 137 -3.99 -15.63 -40.14
CA ALA A 137 -3.58 -16.27 -41.39
C ALA A 137 -4.58 -17.36 -41.85
N ASP A 138 -5.15 -18.10 -40.90
CA ASP A 138 -6.12 -19.17 -41.16
C ASP A 138 -7.57 -18.67 -41.32
N SER A 139 -7.81 -17.35 -41.27
CA SER A 139 -9.14 -16.73 -41.28
C SER A 139 -10.07 -17.26 -40.16
N ILE A 140 -9.48 -17.60 -39.01
CA ILE A 140 -10.20 -18.06 -37.82
C ILE A 140 -10.41 -16.88 -36.87
N GLU A 141 -11.67 -16.53 -36.61
CA GLU A 141 -12.00 -15.58 -35.55
C GLU A 141 -11.90 -16.23 -34.18
N LEU A 142 -11.17 -15.58 -33.27
CA LEU A 142 -11.06 -15.98 -31.87
C LEU A 142 -11.97 -15.10 -31.03
N TYR A 143 -12.92 -15.73 -30.34
CA TYR A 143 -13.84 -15.05 -29.42
C TYR A 143 -13.34 -15.26 -27.98
N GLY A 144 -13.23 -14.16 -27.23
CA GLY A 144 -12.76 -14.11 -25.84
C GLY A 144 -12.95 -12.72 -25.25
#